data_AF-A0A166FY91-F1
#
_entry.id   AF-A0A166FY91-F1
#
_cell.length_a   1.000
_cell.length_b   1.000
_cell.length_c   1.000
_cell.angle_alpha   90.00
_cell.angle_beta   90.00
_cell.angle_gamma   90.00
#
_symmetry.space_group_name_H-M   'P 1'
#
loop_
_entity.id
_entity.type
_entity.pdbx_description
1 polymer ?
#
loop_
_entity_poly.entity_id
_entity_poly.type
_entity_poly.pdbx_seq_one_letter_code
_entity_poly.pdbx_strand_id
1 'polypeptide(L)'
;MSRRLDEIDRRIIHALQQDARNISAPMVAEEMDVSPGTIRNRINQLEDAGIIKGYHADIDYERCESRLTNLFVCNTSASERENLARKALTVPGVVNVRELRTGRGNLQIKAVGEEMSDLTRIAHQLSKLGLEIEDEDLIQEEYFTPYEPFGPDGASKQGAMTDMVSLSGGAEVVDVTVSPEAPIVDTTLRDANEQSLLDEEVLIIAIERGDEMITPKGDTEIRAGDLISVFARDGVPESTLDAFGETNEPITPS
;
A
#
# COMPACT_ATOMS: atom_id res chain seq x y z
N MET A 1 -7.66 30.23 -4.60
CA MET A 1 -8.41 30.05 -3.34
C MET A 1 -8.59 28.55 -3.15
N SER A 2 -8.15 27.98 -2.02
CA SER A 2 -8.27 26.54 -1.75
C SER A 2 -9.74 26.20 -1.49
N ARG A 3 -10.41 25.55 -2.44
CA ARG A 3 -11.72 24.93 -2.20
C ARG A 3 -11.53 23.83 -1.16
N ARG A 4 -12.28 23.88 -0.06
CA ARG A 4 -12.29 22.79 0.92
C ARG A 4 -13.12 21.65 0.35
N LEU A 5 -12.54 20.45 0.28
CA LEU A 5 -13.24 19.24 -0.14
C LEU A 5 -14.37 18.94 0.85
N ASP A 6 -15.59 18.82 0.33
CA ASP A 6 -16.72 18.29 1.09
C ASP A 6 -16.72 16.75 1.09
N GLU A 7 -17.68 16.14 1.76
CA GLU A 7 -17.77 14.68 1.92
C GLU A 7 -17.99 13.96 0.59
N ILE A 8 -18.84 14.52 -0.27
CA ILE A 8 -19.08 14.01 -1.63
C ILE A 8 -17.78 14.04 -2.44
N ASP A 9 -17.08 15.18 -2.42
CA ASP A 9 -15.81 15.34 -3.14
C ASP A 9 -14.77 14.29 -2.65
N ARG A 10 -14.70 14.01 -1.34
CA ARG A 10 -13.82 12.97 -0.79
C ARG A 10 -14.23 11.57 -1.25
N ARG A 11 -15.52 11.24 -1.15
CA ARG A 11 -16.02 9.91 -1.54
C ARG A 11 -15.78 9.61 -3.01
N ILE A 12 -15.97 10.60 -3.87
CA ILE A 12 -15.64 10.51 -5.29
C ILE A 12 -14.16 10.17 -5.48
N ILE A 13 -13.26 10.90 -4.82
CA ILE A 13 -11.82 10.66 -4.95
C ILE A 13 -11.47 9.23 -4.49
N HIS A 14 -11.98 8.80 -3.34
CA HIS A 14 -11.74 7.46 -2.83
C HIS A 14 -12.20 6.38 -3.81
N ALA A 15 -13.44 6.47 -4.29
CA ALA A 15 -14.00 5.50 -5.23
C ALA A 15 -13.18 5.44 -6.54
N LEU A 16 -12.79 6.59 -7.08
CA LEU A 16 -11.94 6.66 -8.28
C LEU A 16 -10.52 6.10 -8.04
N GLN A 17 -9.97 6.21 -6.83
CA GLN A 17 -8.69 5.57 -6.50
C GLN A 17 -8.78 4.05 -6.48
N GLN A 18 -9.93 3.47 -6.14
CA GLN A 18 -10.10 2.00 -6.15
C GLN A 18 -10.18 1.48 -7.59
N ASP A 19 -11.08 2.05 -8.39
CA ASP A 19 -11.28 1.62 -9.78
C ASP A 19 -11.96 2.71 -10.60
N ALA A 20 -11.16 3.65 -11.12
CA ALA A 20 -11.66 4.73 -11.97
C ALA A 20 -12.34 4.24 -13.26
N ARG A 21 -12.09 3.00 -13.72
CA ARG A 21 -12.64 2.50 -14.98
C ARG A 21 -14.06 1.96 -14.78
N ASN A 22 -14.33 1.28 -13.68
CA ASN A 22 -15.61 0.62 -13.44
C ASN A 22 -16.52 1.40 -12.48
N ILE A 23 -15.98 2.28 -11.63
CA ILE A 23 -16.80 3.15 -10.79
C ILE A 23 -17.55 4.17 -11.66
N SER A 24 -18.87 4.13 -11.56
CA SER A 24 -19.75 5.01 -12.33
C SER A 24 -20.43 6.06 -11.43
N ALA A 25 -20.76 7.21 -12.01
CA ALA A 25 -21.45 8.29 -11.29
C ALA A 25 -22.76 7.84 -10.61
N PRO A 26 -23.59 6.94 -11.19
CA PRO A 26 -24.73 6.37 -10.48
C PRO A 26 -24.40 5.60 -9.21
N MET A 27 -23.31 4.82 -9.19
CA MET A 27 -22.92 4.03 -8.01
C MET A 27 -22.56 4.93 -6.84
N VAL A 28 -21.74 5.96 -7.08
CA VAL A 28 -21.37 6.94 -6.04
C VAL A 28 -22.57 7.80 -5.64
N ALA A 29 -23.50 8.04 -6.58
CA ALA A 29 -24.70 8.84 -6.32
C ALA A 29 -25.68 8.13 -5.39
N GLU A 30 -25.85 6.82 -5.56
CA GLU A 30 -26.69 5.98 -4.69
C GLU A 30 -26.14 5.94 -3.26
N GLU A 31 -24.82 5.78 -3.12
CA GLU A 31 -24.16 5.76 -1.81
C GLU A 31 -24.31 7.09 -1.05
N MET A 32 -24.25 8.21 -1.76
CA MET A 32 -24.27 9.56 -1.16
C MET A 32 -25.67 10.20 -1.14
N ASP A 33 -26.73 9.48 -1.51
CA ASP A 33 -28.11 9.99 -1.65
C ASP A 33 -28.21 11.30 -2.48
N VAL A 34 -27.53 11.32 -3.63
CA VAL A 34 -27.56 12.46 -4.57
C VAL A 34 -27.89 12.02 -5.99
N SER A 35 -28.12 12.99 -6.88
CA SER A 35 -28.33 12.67 -8.30
C SER A 35 -27.03 12.26 -9.00
N PRO A 36 -27.06 11.34 -9.98
CA PRO A 36 -25.90 11.04 -10.83
C PRO A 36 -25.38 12.26 -11.61
N GLY A 37 -26.22 13.26 -11.86
CA GLY A 37 -25.81 14.53 -12.46
C GLY A 37 -24.94 15.36 -11.52
N THR A 38 -25.24 15.32 -10.22
CA THR A 38 -24.42 15.97 -9.18
C THR A 38 -23.02 15.40 -9.16
N ILE A 39 -22.87 14.06 -9.11
CA ILE A 39 -21.57 13.40 -9.09
C ILE A 39 -20.72 13.74 -10.32
N ARG A 40 -21.29 13.68 -11.53
CA ARG A 40 -20.56 14.06 -12.76
C ARG A 40 -20.06 15.49 -12.71
N ASN A 41 -20.89 16.42 -12.25
CA ASN A 41 -20.50 17.82 -12.10
C ASN A 41 -19.36 17.97 -11.07
N ARG A 42 -19.38 17.21 -9.98
CA ARG A 42 -18.29 17.21 -8.99
C ARG A 42 -16.99 16.64 -9.53
N ILE A 43 -17.03 15.53 -10.27
CA ILE A 43 -15.85 14.98 -10.96
C ILE A 43 -15.22 16.04 -11.87
N ASN A 44 -16.00 16.64 -12.76
CA ASN A 44 -15.50 17.69 -13.66
C ASN A 44 -14.89 18.86 -12.88
N GLN A 45 -15.50 19.28 -11.77
CA GLN A 45 -14.95 20.35 -10.94
C GLN A 45 -13.63 19.97 -10.25
N LEU A 46 -13.46 18.70 -9.87
CA LEU A 46 -12.22 18.19 -9.28
C LEU A 46 -11.10 18.09 -10.33
N GLU A 47 -11.44 17.71 -11.56
CA GLU A 47 -10.54 17.71 -12.72
C GLU A 47 -10.14 19.15 -13.10
N ASP A 48 -11.11 20.05 -13.29
CA ASP A 48 -10.88 21.46 -13.63
C ASP A 48 -10.03 22.18 -12.58
N ALA A 49 -10.18 21.81 -11.30
CA ALA A 49 -9.37 22.32 -10.20
C ALA A 49 -7.97 21.68 -10.11
N GLY A 50 -7.68 20.66 -10.91
CA GLY A 50 -6.41 19.91 -10.89
C GLY A 50 -6.21 19.04 -9.64
N ILE A 51 -7.29 18.76 -8.91
CA ILE A 51 -7.27 17.84 -7.76
C ILE A 51 -7.18 16.41 -8.29
N ILE A 52 -8.02 16.06 -9.28
CA ILE A 52 -7.83 14.88 -10.12
C ILE A 52 -6.90 15.30 -11.25
N LYS A 53 -5.68 14.76 -11.26
CA LYS A 53 -4.66 15.11 -12.26
C LYS A 53 -4.74 14.25 -13.53
N GLY A 54 -5.39 13.09 -13.43
CA GLY A 54 -5.51 12.14 -14.52
C GLY A 54 -5.87 10.76 -14.01
N TYR A 55 -6.13 9.87 -14.97
CA TYR A 55 -6.43 8.46 -14.74
C TYR A 55 -5.35 7.64 -15.43
N HIS A 56 -4.64 6.84 -14.65
CA HIS A 56 -3.55 6.01 -15.12
C HIS A 56 -3.89 4.55 -14.84
N ALA A 57 -3.65 3.69 -15.82
CA ALA A 57 -3.69 2.26 -15.57
C ALA A 57 -2.43 1.85 -14.81
N ASP A 58 -2.61 1.00 -13.81
CA ASP A 58 -1.50 0.26 -13.22
C ASP A 58 -1.16 -0.92 -14.13
N ILE A 59 0.09 -1.01 -14.56
CA ILE A 59 0.54 -1.94 -15.59
C ILE A 59 1.70 -2.76 -15.05
N ASP A 60 1.49 -4.07 -15.03
CA ASP A 60 2.55 -5.04 -14.83
C ASP A 60 3.32 -5.23 -16.14
N TYR A 61 4.43 -4.51 -16.27
CA TYR A 61 5.28 -4.56 -17.46
C TYR A 61 6.07 -5.87 -17.56
N GLU A 62 6.34 -6.56 -16.45
CA GLU A 62 7.02 -7.86 -16.48
C GLU A 62 6.13 -8.92 -17.15
N ARG A 63 4.82 -8.88 -16.88
CA ARG A 63 3.86 -9.74 -17.58
C ARG A 63 3.55 -9.27 -18.99
N CYS A 64 3.84 -8.01 -19.32
CA CYS A 64 3.78 -7.48 -20.68
C CYS A 64 5.08 -7.75 -21.44
N GLU A 65 5.20 -8.92 -22.06
CA GLU A 65 6.36 -9.27 -22.90
C GLU A 65 7.71 -9.30 -22.13
N SER A 66 7.70 -9.56 -20.82
CA SER A 66 8.92 -9.64 -20.00
C SER A 66 9.74 -8.35 -19.98
N ARG A 67 9.07 -7.20 -20.02
CA ARG A 67 9.74 -5.90 -19.96
C ARG A 67 10.28 -5.64 -18.55
N LEU A 68 11.44 -5.01 -18.50
CA LEU A 68 12.10 -4.62 -17.26
C LEU A 68 11.62 -3.24 -16.83
N THR A 69 11.29 -3.10 -15.55
CA THR A 69 10.96 -1.81 -14.93
C THR A 69 12.09 -1.37 -14.02
N ASN A 70 12.61 -0.16 -14.21
CA ASN A 70 13.70 0.39 -13.41
C ASN A 70 13.32 1.77 -12.85
N LEU A 71 13.75 2.04 -11.62
CA LEU A 71 13.68 3.33 -10.95
C LEU A 71 15.06 3.99 -10.92
N PHE A 72 15.22 5.05 -11.70
CA PHE A 72 16.41 5.90 -11.64
C PHE A 72 16.22 6.98 -10.58
N VAL A 73 17.05 6.96 -9.54
CA VAL A 73 17.10 8.00 -8.50
C VAL A 73 18.14 9.03 -8.91
N CYS A 74 17.68 10.23 -9.25
CA CYS A 74 18.50 11.29 -9.81
C CYS A 74 18.57 12.52 -8.90
N ASN A 75 19.69 13.22 -8.98
CA ASN A 75 19.91 14.53 -8.38
C ASN A 75 19.97 15.62 -9.44
N THR A 76 19.42 16.78 -9.07
CA THR A 76 19.61 18.02 -9.81
C THR A 76 19.47 19.25 -8.92
N SER A 77 19.80 20.43 -9.46
CA SER A 77 19.60 21.71 -8.79
C SER A 77 18.12 22.07 -8.67
N ALA A 78 17.74 22.74 -7.57
CA ALA A 78 16.35 23.15 -7.35
C ALA A 78 15.79 24.05 -8.46
N SER A 79 16.66 24.84 -9.13
CA SER A 79 16.32 25.72 -10.25
C SER A 79 16.05 24.98 -11.55
N GLU A 80 16.64 23.81 -11.76
CA GLU A 80 16.53 23.05 -13.01
C GLU A 80 15.54 21.89 -12.93
N ARG A 81 15.15 21.48 -11.71
CA ARG A 81 14.32 20.31 -11.43
C ARG A 81 13.06 20.22 -12.29
N GLU A 82 12.24 21.27 -12.35
CA GLU A 82 11.00 21.25 -13.14
C GLU A 82 11.29 21.10 -14.64
N ASN A 83 12.31 21.80 -15.15
CA ASN A 83 12.68 21.75 -16.56
C ASN A 83 13.23 20.36 -16.94
N LEU A 84 14.11 19.79 -16.11
CA LEU A 84 14.68 18.47 -16.35
C LEU A 84 13.65 17.36 -16.18
N ALA A 85 12.70 17.49 -15.25
CA ALA A 85 11.58 16.54 -15.12
C ALA A 85 10.77 16.48 -16.43
N ARG A 86 10.41 17.64 -16.99
CA ARG A 86 9.70 17.72 -18.28
C ARG A 86 10.51 17.14 -19.44
N LYS A 87 11.83 17.36 -19.47
CA LYS A 87 12.71 16.78 -20.49
C LYS A 87 12.87 15.26 -20.32
N ALA A 88 12.96 14.77 -19.09
CA ALA A 88 13.05 13.34 -18.81
C ALA A 88 11.82 12.57 -19.34
N LEU A 89 10.62 13.16 -19.23
CA LEU A 89 9.40 12.60 -19.84
C LEU A 89 9.46 12.45 -21.36
N THR A 90 10.40 13.12 -22.05
CA THR A 90 10.57 12.97 -23.51
C THR A 90 11.51 11.84 -23.89
N VAL A 91 12.17 11.20 -22.90
CA VAL A 91 13.09 10.08 -23.14
C VAL A 91 12.27 8.81 -23.39
N PRO A 92 12.46 8.12 -24.54
CA PRO A 92 11.72 6.90 -24.85
C PRO A 92 11.95 5.80 -23.81
N GLY A 93 10.86 5.30 -23.22
CA GLY A 93 10.85 4.32 -22.14
C GLY A 93 10.56 4.91 -20.76
N VAL A 94 10.67 6.23 -20.59
CA VAL A 94 10.26 6.89 -19.33
C VAL A 94 8.74 6.95 -19.24
N VAL A 95 8.17 6.40 -18.17
CA VAL A 95 6.72 6.31 -17.95
C VAL A 95 6.25 7.15 -16.76
N ASN A 96 7.14 7.51 -15.84
CA ASN A 96 6.81 8.36 -14.70
C ASN A 96 8.03 9.18 -14.26
N VAL A 97 7.80 10.42 -13.85
CA VAL A 97 8.80 11.26 -13.20
C VAL A 97 8.19 11.89 -11.95
N ARG A 98 8.83 11.72 -10.80
CA ARG A 98 8.42 12.29 -9.50
C ARG A 98 9.43 13.32 -9.05
N GLU A 99 8.93 14.50 -8.66
CA GLU A 99 9.74 15.59 -8.13
C GLU A 99 9.63 15.65 -6.60
N LEU A 100 10.77 15.56 -5.91
CA LEU A 100 10.84 15.71 -4.46
C LEU A 100 11.37 17.10 -4.12
N ARG A 101 10.77 17.74 -3.11
CA ARG A 101 11.13 19.11 -2.71
C ARG A 101 12.44 19.18 -1.92
N THR A 102 12.76 18.14 -1.17
CA THR A 102 13.87 18.10 -0.21
C THR A 102 14.64 16.80 -0.34
N GLY A 103 15.93 16.84 -0.02
CA GLY A 103 16.79 15.66 0.00
C GLY A 103 17.58 15.44 -1.28
N ARG A 104 18.42 14.40 -1.25
CA ARG A 104 19.02 13.77 -2.43
C ARG A 104 18.00 12.84 -3.09
N GLY A 105 18.26 12.41 -4.32
CA GLY A 105 17.28 11.70 -5.13
C GLY A 105 16.04 12.55 -5.43
N ASN A 106 16.26 13.85 -5.67
CA ASN A 106 15.17 14.81 -5.79
C ASN A 106 14.36 14.72 -7.10
N LEU A 107 14.77 13.82 -8.00
CA LEU A 107 14.01 13.33 -9.13
C LEU A 107 14.04 11.80 -9.15
N GLN A 108 12.86 11.17 -9.17
CA GLN A 108 12.73 9.73 -9.34
C GLN A 108 12.07 9.44 -10.68
N ILE A 109 12.66 8.58 -11.50
CA ILE A 109 12.23 8.34 -12.87
C ILE A 109 11.97 6.84 -13.04
N LYS A 110 10.70 6.47 -13.25
CA LYS A 110 10.31 5.10 -13.62
C LYS A 110 10.46 4.95 -15.13
N ALA A 111 11.24 3.97 -15.55
CA ALA A 111 11.42 3.64 -16.96
C ALA A 111 11.20 2.15 -17.23
N VAL A 112 10.77 1.85 -18.44
CA VAL A 112 10.48 0.50 -18.93
C VAL A 112 11.32 0.25 -20.18
N GLY A 113 11.97 -0.92 -20.23
CA GLY A 113 12.77 -1.38 -21.36
C GLY A 113 12.47 -2.85 -21.68
N GLU A 114 12.80 -3.29 -22.89
CA GLU A 114 12.66 -4.71 -23.27
C GLU A 114 13.83 -5.53 -22.72
N GLU A 115 15.01 -4.91 -22.69
CA GLU A 115 16.24 -5.53 -22.20
C GLU A 115 17.07 -4.52 -21.39
N MET A 116 18.11 -5.00 -20.68
CA MET A 116 19.05 -4.15 -19.95
C MET A 116 19.75 -3.11 -20.84
N SER A 117 19.88 -3.37 -22.14
CA SER A 117 20.45 -2.45 -23.11
C SER A 117 19.59 -1.19 -23.28
N ASP A 118 18.26 -1.31 -23.21
CA ASP A 118 17.34 -0.17 -23.22
C ASP A 118 17.48 0.68 -21.97
N LEU A 119 17.58 0.05 -20.81
CA LEU A 119 17.77 0.75 -19.53
C LEU A 119 19.08 1.53 -19.52
N THR A 120 20.16 0.91 -20.02
CA THR A 120 21.46 1.58 -20.19
C THR A 120 21.36 2.78 -21.14
N ARG A 121 20.61 2.65 -22.25
CA ARG A 121 20.36 3.75 -23.18
C ARG A 121 19.58 4.89 -22.50
N ILE A 122 18.55 4.56 -21.73
CA ILE A 122 17.75 5.54 -20.97
C ILE A 122 18.64 6.27 -19.97
N ALA A 123 19.41 5.56 -19.15
CA ALA A 123 20.36 6.13 -18.19
C ALA A 123 21.29 7.14 -18.86
N HIS A 124 21.88 6.76 -20.00
CA HIS A 124 22.76 7.64 -20.76
C HIS A 124 22.05 8.88 -21.32
N GLN A 125 20.79 8.75 -21.75
CA GLN A 125 19.97 9.88 -22.19
C GLN A 125 19.64 10.83 -21.03
N LEU A 126 19.32 10.29 -19.85
CA LEU A 126 19.07 11.08 -18.64
C LEU A 126 20.32 11.86 -18.22
N SER A 127 21.50 11.22 -18.19
CA SER A 127 22.75 11.91 -17.88
C SER A 127 23.07 13.02 -18.89
N LYS A 128 22.77 12.81 -20.18
CA LYS A 128 22.94 13.85 -21.23
C LYS A 128 22.05 15.07 -21.02
N LEU A 129 20.92 14.92 -20.31
CA LEU A 129 20.07 16.05 -19.95
C LEU A 129 20.66 16.88 -18.79
N GLY A 130 21.67 16.35 -18.09
CA GLY A 130 22.27 16.97 -16.90
C GLY A 130 21.76 16.40 -15.59
N LEU A 131 21.12 15.23 -15.60
CA LEU A 131 20.72 14.51 -14.39
C LEU A 131 21.89 13.68 -13.86
N GLU A 132 22.17 13.79 -12.57
CA GLU A 132 23.14 12.93 -11.89
C GLU A 132 22.41 11.71 -11.32
N ILE A 133 22.63 10.53 -11.89
CA ILE A 133 22.03 9.28 -11.40
C ILE A 133 22.82 8.85 -10.16
N GLU A 134 22.12 8.73 -9.03
CA GLU A 134 22.66 8.26 -7.74
C GLU A 134 22.39 6.76 -7.54
N ASP A 135 21.21 6.29 -7.97
CA ASP A 135 20.82 4.88 -7.84
C ASP A 135 19.97 4.40 -9.03
N GLU A 136 19.98 3.08 -9.24
CA GLU A 136 19.21 2.38 -10.28
C GLU A 136 18.64 1.07 -9.72
N ASP A 137 17.34 1.06 -9.42
CA ASP A 137 16.66 -0.10 -8.80
C ASP A 137 15.74 -0.80 -9.79
N LEU A 138 15.82 -2.13 -9.88
CA LEU A 138 14.81 -2.92 -10.61
C LEU A 138 13.55 -3.04 -9.76
N ILE A 139 12.41 -2.56 -10.27
CA ILE A 139 11.12 -2.72 -9.60
C ILE A 139 10.53 -4.08 -9.98
N GLN A 140 10.19 -4.87 -8.96
CA GLN A 140 9.45 -6.12 -9.14
C GLN A 140 7.93 -5.86 -9.11
N GLU A 141 7.43 -5.32 -7.99
CA GLU A 141 6.00 -5.03 -7.81
C GLU A 141 5.77 -3.64 -7.21
N GLU A 142 4.65 -3.01 -7.55
CA GLU A 142 4.12 -1.80 -6.90
C GLU A 142 2.70 -2.10 -6.44
N TYR A 143 2.33 -1.58 -5.27
CA TYR A 143 1.00 -1.75 -4.69
C TYR A 143 0.36 -0.38 -4.45
N PHE A 144 -0.95 -0.30 -4.67
CA PHE A 144 -1.72 0.93 -4.50
C PHE A 144 -2.91 0.66 -3.60
N THR A 145 -3.17 1.60 -2.69
CA THR A 145 -4.38 1.60 -1.88
C THR A 145 -5.03 2.99 -1.93
N PRO A 146 -6.37 3.07 -1.90
CA PRO A 146 -7.08 4.34 -1.77
C PRO A 146 -6.71 5.08 -0.48
N TYR A 147 -6.92 6.39 -0.45
CA TYR A 147 -6.70 7.17 0.76
C TYR A 147 -7.88 6.99 1.72
N GLU A 148 -7.74 6.08 2.69
CA GLU A 148 -8.78 5.67 3.66
C GLU A 148 -9.56 6.80 4.33
N PRO A 149 -8.96 7.94 4.74
CA PRO A 149 -9.74 9.04 5.33
C PRO A 149 -10.80 9.67 4.41
N PHE A 150 -10.81 9.31 3.11
CA PHE A 150 -11.85 9.68 2.14
C PHE A 150 -12.87 8.55 1.89
N GLY A 151 -12.70 7.42 2.57
CA GLY A 151 -13.61 6.28 2.62
C GLY A 151 -14.96 6.61 3.28
N PRO A 152 -15.89 5.65 3.35
CA PRO A 152 -17.16 5.84 4.04
C PRO A 152 -16.93 5.87 5.57
N ASP A 153 -17.70 6.68 6.29
CA ASP A 153 -17.65 6.74 7.75
C ASP A 153 -17.93 5.35 8.35
N GLY A 154 -17.00 4.82 9.14
CA GLY A 154 -17.03 3.43 9.63
C GLY A 154 -15.94 2.53 9.05
N ALA A 155 -15.19 2.98 8.04
CA ALA A 155 -13.91 2.38 7.65
C ALA A 155 -12.77 2.67 8.66
N SER A 156 -13.11 3.06 9.90
CA SER A 156 -12.16 3.14 11.00
C SER A 156 -11.81 1.72 11.46
N LYS A 157 -10.69 1.17 10.96
CA LYS A 157 -10.00 0.00 11.51
C LYS A 157 -10.92 -1.14 12.00
N GLN A 158 -11.74 -1.69 11.11
CA GLN A 158 -12.27 -3.05 11.28
C GLN A 158 -11.71 -3.87 10.13
N GLY A 159 -10.71 -4.69 10.44
CA GLY A 159 -9.79 -5.28 9.49
C GLY A 159 -8.42 -4.63 9.66
N ALA A 160 -7.74 -4.96 10.76
CA ALA A 160 -6.30 -4.82 10.79
C ALA A 160 -5.77 -5.52 9.54
N MET A 161 -5.08 -4.77 8.68
CA MET A 161 -4.15 -5.37 7.76
C MET A 161 -3.25 -6.27 8.60
N THR A 162 -3.20 -7.54 8.23
CA THR A 162 -2.06 -8.40 8.51
C THR A 162 -0.83 -7.67 7.97
N ASP A 163 -0.14 -6.87 8.78
CA ASP A 163 1.14 -6.24 8.41
C ASP A 163 2.17 -7.39 8.34
N MET A 164 2.16 -8.09 7.20
CA MET A 164 3.03 -9.23 6.96
C MET A 164 4.40 -8.70 6.55
N VAL A 165 5.37 -8.74 7.46
CA VAL A 165 6.75 -8.37 7.18
C VAL A 165 7.56 -9.64 6.94
N SER A 166 7.88 -9.91 5.68
CA SER A 166 8.83 -10.97 5.33
C SER A 166 10.25 -10.53 5.64
N LEU A 167 10.93 -11.27 6.53
CA LEU A 167 12.32 -11.08 6.88
C LEU A 167 13.22 -12.02 6.05
N SER A 168 14.47 -11.60 5.85
CA SER A 168 15.46 -12.42 5.14
C SER A 168 15.65 -13.79 5.80
N GLY A 169 15.39 -14.86 5.04
CA GLY A 169 15.51 -16.25 5.53
C GLY A 169 14.19 -17.01 5.65
N GLY A 170 13.07 -16.49 5.12
CA GLY A 170 11.76 -17.16 5.12
C GLY A 170 10.91 -16.87 6.36
N ALA A 171 11.45 -16.10 7.30
CA ALA A 171 10.73 -15.77 8.52
C ALA A 171 9.72 -14.62 8.30
N GLU A 172 8.57 -14.74 8.93
CA GLU A 172 7.43 -13.84 8.80
C GLU A 172 7.02 -13.30 10.17
N VAL A 173 6.74 -12.00 10.24
CA VAL A 173 6.06 -11.39 11.37
C VAL A 173 4.66 -10.99 10.92
N VAL A 174 3.67 -11.34 11.73
CA VAL A 174 2.25 -11.07 11.48
C VAL A 174 1.63 -10.48 12.74
N ASP A 175 0.97 -9.33 12.60
CA ASP A 175 0.17 -8.74 13.66
C ASP A 175 -1.29 -9.21 13.56
N VAL A 176 -1.79 -9.83 14.62
CA VAL A 176 -3.15 -10.40 14.69
C VAL A 176 -3.95 -9.72 15.80
N THR A 177 -5.18 -9.30 15.48
CA THR A 177 -6.09 -8.77 16.50
C THR A 177 -6.93 -9.90 17.08
N VAL A 178 -6.95 -10.00 18.42
CA VAL A 178 -7.71 -11.05 19.11
C VAL A 178 -9.21 -10.77 19.05
N SER A 179 -9.95 -11.63 18.36
CA SER A 179 -11.41 -11.56 18.32
C SER A 179 -12.03 -11.85 19.70
N PRO A 180 -13.16 -11.21 20.10
CA PRO A 180 -13.85 -11.51 21.34
C PRO A 180 -14.28 -12.97 21.51
N GLU A 181 -14.54 -13.67 20.41
CA GLU A 181 -14.92 -15.08 20.38
C GLU A 181 -13.73 -16.04 20.22
N ALA A 182 -12.50 -15.53 20.19
CA ALA A 182 -11.31 -16.34 19.93
C ALA A 182 -11.04 -17.34 21.06
N PRO A 183 -10.66 -18.60 20.74
CA PRO A 183 -10.35 -19.62 21.75
C PRO A 183 -9.28 -19.24 22.77
N ILE A 184 -8.39 -18.31 22.41
CA ILE A 184 -7.26 -17.89 23.25
C ILE A 184 -7.61 -16.80 24.28
N VAL A 185 -8.81 -16.21 24.21
CA VAL A 185 -9.25 -15.16 25.15
C VAL A 185 -9.31 -15.70 26.59
N ASP A 186 -8.89 -14.87 27.55
CA ASP A 186 -8.85 -15.19 28.99
C ASP A 186 -7.92 -16.37 29.35
N THR A 187 -6.97 -16.71 28.46
CA THR A 187 -5.91 -17.68 28.72
C THR A 187 -4.56 -16.99 28.90
N THR A 188 -3.67 -17.57 29.70
CA THR A 188 -2.27 -17.13 29.73
C THR A 188 -1.49 -17.73 28.57
N LEU A 189 -0.40 -17.08 28.14
CA LEU A 189 0.48 -17.62 27.09
C LEU A 189 0.99 -19.03 27.42
N ARG A 190 1.24 -19.33 28.70
CA ARG A 190 1.60 -20.68 29.14
C ARG A 190 0.46 -21.65 28.94
N ASP A 191 -0.74 -21.31 29.39
CA ASP A 191 -1.91 -22.19 29.27
C ASP A 191 -2.29 -22.41 27.80
N ALA A 192 -2.16 -21.39 26.95
CA ALA A 192 -2.39 -21.49 25.51
C ALA A 192 -1.41 -22.48 24.85
N ASN A 193 -0.14 -22.46 25.25
CA ASN A 193 0.85 -23.42 24.78
C ASN A 193 0.59 -24.84 25.32
N GLU A 194 0.19 -24.98 26.59
CA GLU A 194 -0.17 -26.27 27.20
C GLU A 194 -1.43 -26.90 26.59
N GLN A 195 -2.36 -26.06 26.10
CA GLN A 195 -3.57 -26.46 25.40
C GLN A 195 -3.35 -26.65 23.88
N SER A 196 -2.11 -26.45 23.40
CA SER A 196 -1.76 -26.52 21.97
C SER A 196 -2.59 -25.58 21.09
N LEU A 197 -2.99 -24.42 21.63
CA LEU A 197 -3.63 -23.34 20.88
C LEU A 197 -2.62 -22.55 20.04
N LEU A 198 -1.35 -22.54 20.46
CA LEU A 198 -0.24 -21.96 19.74
C LEU A 198 0.69 -23.07 19.25
N ASP A 199 1.15 -22.96 18.01
CA ASP A 199 2.14 -23.88 17.47
C ASP A 199 3.51 -23.70 18.16
N GLU A 200 4.29 -24.78 18.31
CA GLU A 200 5.60 -24.75 18.96
C GLU A 200 6.64 -23.91 18.20
N GLU A 201 6.42 -23.70 16.90
CA GLU A 201 7.30 -22.90 16.03
C GLU A 201 6.94 -21.41 16.02
N VAL A 202 5.88 -21.03 16.73
CA VAL A 202 5.37 -19.66 16.83
C VAL A 202 5.95 -18.95 18.06
N LEU A 203 6.47 -17.73 17.83
CA LEU A 203 6.95 -16.86 18.90
C LEU A 203 6.11 -15.59 18.98
N ILE A 204 5.49 -15.35 20.13
CA ILE A 204 4.85 -14.07 20.42
C ILE A 204 5.93 -13.05 20.81
N ILE A 205 6.06 -11.98 20.03
CA ILE A 205 7.10 -10.95 20.21
C ILE A 205 6.60 -9.83 21.12
N ALA A 206 5.37 -9.37 20.90
CA ALA A 206 4.78 -8.23 21.60
C ALA A 206 3.26 -8.39 21.67
N ILE A 207 2.68 -7.80 22.71
CA ILE A 207 1.23 -7.64 22.84
C ILE A 207 0.95 -6.16 23.07
N GLU A 208 0.18 -5.53 22.19
CA GLU A 208 -0.29 -4.15 22.33
C GLU A 208 -1.74 -4.16 22.83
N ARG A 209 -1.98 -3.43 23.92
CA ARG A 209 -3.30 -3.31 24.54
C ARG A 209 -3.64 -1.84 24.75
N GLY A 210 -4.51 -1.30 23.90
CA GLY A 210 -4.74 0.14 23.87
C GLY A 210 -3.46 0.87 23.46
N ASP A 211 -2.92 1.72 24.32
CA ASP A 211 -1.66 2.46 24.08
C ASP A 211 -0.45 1.82 24.79
N GLU A 212 -0.61 0.68 25.44
CA GLU A 212 0.47 0.01 26.20
C GLU A 212 1.06 -1.16 25.41
N MET A 213 2.40 -1.18 25.32
CA MET A 213 3.15 -2.32 24.81
C MET A 213 3.60 -3.24 25.95
N ILE A 214 3.13 -4.48 25.91
CA ILE A 214 3.35 -5.51 26.92
C ILE A 214 4.39 -6.50 26.39
N THR A 215 5.45 -6.73 27.17
CA THR A 215 6.40 -7.80 26.89
C THR A 215 5.80 -9.16 27.27
N PRO A 216 5.66 -10.10 26.31
CA PRO A 216 5.02 -11.39 26.56
C PRO A 216 5.84 -12.26 27.50
N LYS A 217 5.16 -12.83 28.50
CA LYS A 217 5.68 -13.80 29.47
C LYS A 217 4.67 -14.92 29.63
N GLY A 218 5.09 -16.07 30.18
CA GLY A 218 4.19 -17.21 30.33
C GLY A 218 2.93 -16.92 31.19
N ASP A 219 2.98 -15.95 32.10
CA ASP A 219 1.85 -15.51 32.92
C ASP A 219 1.06 -14.34 32.30
N THR A 220 1.42 -13.88 31.10
CA THR A 220 0.68 -12.84 30.39
C THR A 220 -0.64 -13.41 29.89
N GLU A 221 -1.74 -12.80 30.34
CA GLU A 221 -3.11 -13.11 29.95
C GLU A 221 -3.48 -12.36 28.66
N ILE A 222 -4.00 -13.09 27.67
CA ILE A 222 -4.49 -12.57 26.40
C ILE A 222 -5.95 -12.12 26.55
N ARG A 223 -6.28 -10.96 26.01
CA ARG A 223 -7.62 -10.36 26.06
C ARG A 223 -8.14 -10.04 24.67
N ALA A 224 -9.47 -10.04 24.56
CA ALA A 224 -10.15 -9.56 23.36
C ALA A 224 -9.72 -8.13 23.02
N GLY A 225 -9.40 -7.88 21.75
CA GLY A 225 -8.90 -6.60 21.26
C GLY A 225 -7.41 -6.35 21.49
N ASP A 226 -6.67 -7.30 22.07
CA ASP A 226 -5.20 -7.26 22.04
C ASP A 226 -4.72 -7.35 20.58
N LEU A 227 -3.67 -6.60 20.24
CA LEU A 227 -2.93 -6.76 18.99
C LEU A 227 -1.64 -7.52 19.30
N ILE A 228 -1.49 -8.70 18.71
CA ILE A 228 -0.42 -9.65 19.03
C ILE A 228 0.51 -9.77 17.83
N SER A 229 1.79 -9.45 18.04
CA SER A 229 2.83 -9.65 17.04
C SER A 229 3.39 -11.06 17.14
N VAL A 230 3.18 -11.83 16.08
CA VAL A 230 3.52 -13.26 15.97
C VAL A 230 4.66 -13.42 14.98
N PHE A 231 5.68 -14.21 15.35
CA PHE A 231 6.78 -14.57 14.46
C PHE A 231 6.79 -16.07 14.18
N ALA A 232 6.94 -16.42 12.91
CA ALA A 232 7.12 -17.80 12.45
C ALA A 232 8.24 -17.87 11.41
N ARG A 233 8.98 -18.98 11.36
CA ARG A 233 10.14 -19.14 10.45
C ARG A 233 9.78 -19.68 9.06
N ASP A 234 8.68 -20.39 8.95
CA ASP A 234 8.24 -21.09 7.72
C ASP A 234 6.76 -20.75 7.40
N GLY A 235 6.33 -19.56 7.80
CA GLY A 235 4.95 -19.08 7.73
C GLY A 235 4.14 -19.38 9.00
N VAL A 236 3.12 -18.55 9.28
CA VAL A 236 2.23 -18.74 10.44
C VAL A 236 1.20 -19.83 10.11
N PRO A 237 1.11 -20.94 10.88
CA PRO A 237 0.12 -21.98 10.63
C PRO A 237 -1.31 -21.46 10.74
N GLU A 238 -2.23 -21.87 9.86
CA GLU A 238 -3.64 -21.46 9.90
C GLU A 238 -4.29 -21.76 11.27
N SER A 239 -3.92 -22.88 11.90
CA SER A 239 -4.40 -23.24 13.24
C SER A 239 -4.04 -22.21 14.31
N THR A 240 -2.96 -21.47 14.12
CA THR A 240 -2.54 -20.37 15.01
C THR A 240 -3.40 -19.13 14.76
N LEU A 241 -3.72 -18.81 13.51
CA LEU A 241 -4.61 -17.68 13.17
C LEU A 241 -6.06 -17.94 13.64
N ASP A 242 -6.54 -19.17 13.49
CA ASP A 242 -7.84 -19.62 13.99
C ASP A 242 -7.96 -19.44 15.51
N ALA A 243 -6.87 -19.68 16.27
CA ALA A 243 -6.84 -19.50 17.72
C ALA A 243 -7.05 -18.04 18.14
N PHE A 244 -6.72 -17.08 17.27
CA PHE A 244 -6.96 -15.64 17.47
C PHE A 244 -8.28 -15.14 16.85
N GLY A 245 -9.01 -16.02 16.14
CA GLY A 245 -10.34 -15.75 15.62
C GLY A 245 -10.39 -15.16 14.21
N GLU A 246 -9.31 -15.26 13.42
CA GLU A 246 -9.39 -14.98 11.98
C GLU A 246 -10.03 -16.17 11.26
N THR A 247 -11.19 -15.96 10.63
CA THR A 247 -11.75 -16.93 9.68
C THR A 247 -11.42 -16.46 8.27
N ASN A 248 -10.44 -17.11 7.65
CA ASN A 248 -10.21 -16.96 6.21
C ASN A 248 -11.41 -17.57 5.47
N GLU A 249 -12.34 -16.75 4.96
CA GLU A 249 -13.13 -17.21 3.82
C GLU A 249 -12.15 -17.40 2.64
N PRO A 250 -12.03 -18.60 2.08
CA PRO A 250 -11.08 -18.85 1.00
C PRO A 250 -11.45 -17.98 -0.20
N ILE A 251 -10.57 -17.03 -0.53
CA ILE A 251 -10.66 -16.24 -1.75
C ILE A 251 -10.51 -17.22 -2.91
N THR A 252 -11.63 -17.64 -3.48
CA THR A 252 -11.63 -18.53 -4.63
C THR A 252 -11.20 -17.69 -5.84
N PRO A 253 -10.11 -18.04 -6.55
CA PRO A 253 -9.70 -17.27 -7.72
C PRO A 253 -10.77 -17.40 -8.80
N SER A 254 -11.33 -16.26 -9.22
CA SER A 254 -12.17 -16.14 -10.43
C SER A 254 -11.38 -15.44 -11.53
#